data_AF-A0AAZ3PAZ9-F1
#
_entry.id   AF-A0AAZ3PAZ9-F1
#
_cell.length_a   1.000
_cell.length_b   1.000
_cell.length_c   1.000
_cell.angle_alpha   90.00
_cell.angle_beta   90.00
_cell.angle_gamma   90.00
#
_symmetry.space_group_name_H-M   'P 1'
#
loop_
_entity.id
_entity.type
_entity.pdbx_description
1 polymer ?
#
loop_
_entity_poly.entity_id
_entity_poly.type
_entity_poly.pdbx_seq_one_letter_code
_entity_poly.pdbx_strand_id
1 'polypeptide(L)'
;MSFPPSQEDFLRSPLFPVLFSMTLYLSCCLPYLCLDTLSSRVALVHRYKIQSQSRVTWAMAWSCLATSLHTHAVFIFPLTPGSLRVAWDVLACLLLFDLQYFVWHVLHHKVPWLYRTIHKVHHRYTATFMFFFTLNIWLSVEDHSGYDLPWAPHRLVPFGLYGGSPHHDLHHLKFMVNYAPYFTHWDRLFVNMHNDLLFLQILY
;
A
#
# COMPACT_ATOMS: atom_id res chain seq x y z
N MET A 1 27.86 15.22 29.12
CA MET A 1 26.90 15.92 28.25
C MET A 1 27.08 15.32 26.87
N SER A 2 26.19 14.42 26.45
CA SER A 2 26.26 13.81 25.11
C SER A 2 25.74 14.82 24.09
N PHE A 3 26.52 15.11 23.05
CA PHE A 3 26.05 15.91 21.92
C PHE A 3 24.86 15.20 21.26
N PRO A 4 23.85 15.94 20.75
CA PRO A 4 22.80 15.33 19.96
C PRO A 4 23.43 14.60 18.75
N PRO A 5 22.90 13.44 18.35
CA PRO A 5 23.42 12.70 17.21
C PRO A 5 23.44 13.58 15.96
N SER A 6 24.48 13.43 15.15
CA SER A 6 24.58 14.18 13.90
C SER A 6 23.49 13.74 12.92
N GLN A 7 23.19 14.57 11.92
CA GLN A 7 22.25 14.20 10.86
C GLN A 7 22.67 12.90 10.16
N GLU A 8 23.96 12.67 10.00
CA GLU A 8 24.51 11.45 9.42
C GLU A 8 24.25 10.22 10.31
N ASP A 9 24.40 10.37 11.63
CA ASP A 9 24.09 9.31 12.60
C ASP A 9 22.60 8.96 12.59
N PHE A 10 21.73 9.96 12.45
CA PHE A 10 20.30 9.73 12.34
C PHE A 10 19.95 8.97 11.05
N LEU A 11 20.46 9.39 9.89
CA LEU A 11 20.18 8.75 8.61
C LEU A 11 20.70 7.31 8.52
N ARG A 12 21.76 6.96 9.26
CA ARG A 12 22.31 5.60 9.34
C ARG A 12 21.63 4.71 10.39
N SER A 13 20.80 5.30 11.25
CA SER A 13 20.12 4.56 12.31
C SER A 13 19.13 3.55 11.74
N PRO A 14 19.03 2.33 12.31
CA PRO A 14 17.98 1.38 11.94
C PRO A 14 16.57 1.92 12.24
N LEU A 15 16.43 2.96 13.06
CA LEU A 15 15.16 3.61 13.34
C LEU A 15 14.69 4.50 12.19
N PHE A 16 15.61 5.05 11.39
CA PHE A 16 15.27 6.04 10.36
C PHE A 16 14.27 5.51 9.32
N PRO A 17 14.47 4.32 8.70
CA PRO A 17 13.52 3.81 7.71
C PRO A 17 12.11 3.59 8.29
N VAL A 18 12.02 3.16 9.55
CA VAL A 18 10.75 2.91 10.23
C VAL A 18 10.02 4.22 10.53
N LEU A 19 10.73 5.21 11.11
CA LEU A 19 10.16 6.52 11.41
C LEU A 19 9.78 7.28 10.14
N PHE A 20 10.62 7.21 9.10
CA PHE A 20 10.35 7.82 7.80
C PHE A 20 9.09 7.23 7.16
N SER A 21 9.01 5.90 7.04
CA SER A 21 7.85 5.24 6.43
C SER A 21 6.56 5.46 7.22
N MET A 22 6.59 5.37 8.55
CA MET A 22 5.45 5.68 9.40
C MET A 22 4.99 7.14 9.23
N THR A 23 5.91 8.10 9.28
CA THR A 23 5.59 9.52 9.13
C THR A 23 4.97 9.80 7.77
N LEU A 24 5.54 9.21 6.71
CA LEU A 24 5.03 9.36 5.35
C LEU A 24 3.64 8.73 5.20
N TYR A 25 3.44 7.52 5.72
CA TYR A 25 2.14 6.85 5.72
C TYR A 25 1.06 7.67 6.43
N LEU A 26 1.34 8.13 7.65
CA LEU A 26 0.42 8.99 8.41
C LEU A 26 0.13 10.31 7.68
N SER A 27 1.14 10.89 7.04
CA SER A 27 0.99 12.10 6.23
C SER A 27 0.09 11.85 5.02
N CYS A 28 0.21 10.70 4.36
CA CYS A 28 -0.68 10.30 3.27
C CYS A 28 -2.11 10.04 3.74
N CYS A 29 -2.31 9.50 4.96
CA CYS A 29 -3.63 9.27 5.52
C CYS A 29 -4.34 10.56 5.97
N LEU A 30 -3.60 11.57 6.41
CA LEU A 30 -4.15 12.78 7.04
C LEU A 30 -5.19 13.52 6.16
N PRO A 31 -5.01 13.72 4.84
CA PRO A 31 -6.03 14.30 3.99
C PRO A 31 -7.37 13.54 4.03
N TYR A 32 -7.34 12.21 4.03
CA TYR A 32 -8.53 11.38 4.07
C TYR A 32 -9.20 11.39 5.45
N LEU A 33 -8.43 11.41 6.53
CA LEU A 33 -8.97 11.63 7.87
C LEU A 33 -9.66 13.00 8.00
N CYS A 34 -9.07 14.05 7.39
CA CYS A 34 -9.73 15.36 7.30
C CYS A 34 -11.05 15.26 6.52
N LEU A 35 -11.07 14.56 5.37
CA LEU A 35 -12.31 14.32 4.62
C LEU A 35 -13.35 13.58 5.45
N ASP A 36 -12.96 12.60 6.27
CA ASP A 36 -13.87 11.89 7.16
C ASP A 36 -14.54 12.82 8.16
N THR A 37 -13.77 13.71 8.79
CA THR A 37 -14.32 14.71 9.72
C THR A 37 -15.25 15.69 9.01
N LEU A 38 -14.87 16.17 7.80
CA LEU A 38 -15.66 17.09 6.99
C LEU A 38 -16.95 16.44 6.45
N SER A 39 -16.92 15.15 6.13
CA SER A 39 -18.06 14.42 5.54
C SER A 39 -19.30 14.48 6.42
N SER A 40 -19.12 14.55 7.75
CA SER A 40 -20.22 14.69 8.71
C SER A 40 -20.92 16.06 8.68
N ARG A 41 -20.29 17.07 8.08
CA ARG A 41 -20.77 18.47 8.05
C ARG A 41 -21.06 18.98 6.64
N VAL A 42 -20.41 18.42 5.63
CA VAL A 42 -20.44 18.93 4.24
C VAL A 42 -20.98 17.85 3.31
N ALA A 43 -22.23 17.99 2.86
CA ALA A 43 -22.90 17.04 1.95
C ALA A 43 -22.12 16.82 0.64
N LEU A 44 -21.43 17.86 0.14
CA LEU A 44 -20.59 17.78 -1.06
C LEU A 44 -19.37 16.85 -0.88
N VAL A 45 -18.85 16.71 0.34
CA VAL A 45 -17.79 15.75 0.64
C VAL A 45 -18.39 14.37 0.87
N HIS A 46 -19.51 14.32 1.60
CA HIS A 46 -20.22 13.08 1.91
C HIS A 46 -20.62 12.28 0.67
N ARG A 47 -21.04 12.95 -0.42
CA ARG A 47 -21.44 12.26 -1.67
C ARG A 47 -20.33 11.42 -2.31
N TYR A 48 -19.07 11.69 -1.99
CA TYR A 48 -17.92 10.96 -2.52
C TYR A 48 -17.49 9.81 -1.63
N LYS A 49 -18.12 9.62 -0.47
CA LYS A 49 -17.79 8.51 0.42
C LYS A 49 -18.39 7.22 -0.15
N ILE A 50 -17.55 6.22 -0.38
CA ILE A 50 -17.94 4.94 -0.98
C ILE A 50 -18.92 4.21 -0.05
N GLN A 51 -18.54 4.05 1.21
CA GLN A 51 -19.39 3.47 2.25
C GLN A 51 -20.13 4.57 3.02
N SER A 52 -21.29 5.00 2.52
CA SER A 52 -22.05 6.12 3.08
C SER A 52 -22.51 5.95 4.54
N GLN A 53 -22.67 4.70 5.00
CA GLN A 53 -23.06 4.40 6.38
C GLN A 53 -21.86 4.28 7.33
N SER A 54 -20.62 4.22 6.81
CA SER A 54 -19.44 4.07 7.65
C SER A 54 -19.09 5.42 8.30
N ARG A 55 -19.07 5.45 9.64
CA ARG A 55 -18.70 6.63 10.40
C ARG A 55 -17.37 6.41 11.09
N VAL A 56 -16.37 7.18 10.68
CA VAL A 56 -15.07 7.22 11.36
C VAL A 56 -15.18 8.11 12.59
N THR A 57 -14.81 7.60 13.75
CA THR A 57 -14.79 8.34 15.01
C THR A 57 -13.35 8.57 15.48
N TRP A 58 -13.13 9.59 16.32
CA TRP A 58 -11.82 9.83 16.91
C TRP A 58 -11.33 8.67 17.79
N ALA A 59 -12.25 7.94 18.43
CA ALA A 59 -11.90 6.73 19.17
C ALA A 59 -11.32 5.66 18.24
N MET A 60 -11.94 5.41 17.09
CA MET A 60 -11.42 4.46 16.08
C MET A 60 -10.07 4.92 15.52
N ALA A 61 -9.93 6.21 15.19
CA ALA A 61 -8.68 6.77 14.69
C ALA A 61 -7.55 6.60 15.72
N TRP A 62 -7.84 6.84 17.00
CA TRP A 62 -6.85 6.68 18.07
C TRP A 62 -6.52 5.22 18.36
N SER A 63 -7.51 4.32 18.34
CA SER A 63 -7.28 2.88 18.42
C SER A 63 -6.42 2.36 17.27
N CYS A 64 -6.66 2.84 16.04
CA CYS A 64 -5.86 2.49 14.87
C CYS A 64 -4.41 2.97 15.02
N LEU A 65 -4.20 4.23 15.42
CA LEU A 65 -2.87 4.79 15.62
C LEU A 65 -2.13 4.09 16.76
N ALA A 66 -2.80 3.82 17.90
CA ALA A 66 -2.22 3.07 19.00
C ALA A 66 -1.85 1.64 18.59
N THR A 67 -2.71 0.96 17.83
CA THR A 67 -2.42 -0.39 17.30
C THR A 67 -1.24 -0.35 16.34
N SER A 68 -1.17 0.64 15.44
CA SER A 68 -0.06 0.81 14.52
C SER A 68 1.26 1.03 15.26
N LEU A 69 1.28 1.94 16.23
CA LEU A 69 2.45 2.21 17.08
C LEU A 69 2.87 0.97 17.88
N HIS A 70 1.92 0.25 18.47
CA HIS A 70 2.18 -0.99 19.19
C HIS A 70 2.78 -2.05 18.26
N THR A 71 2.21 -2.26 17.07
CA THR A 71 2.73 -3.23 16.10
C THR A 71 4.16 -2.91 15.71
N HIS A 72 4.48 -1.63 15.47
CA HIS A 72 5.86 -1.22 15.19
C HIS A 72 6.76 -1.45 16.41
N ALA A 73 6.30 -1.10 17.61
CA ALA A 73 7.05 -1.26 18.86
C ALA A 73 7.24 -2.72 19.30
N VAL A 74 6.45 -3.68 18.81
CA VAL A 74 6.50 -5.08 19.26
C VAL A 74 7.02 -6.02 18.17
N PHE A 75 6.61 -5.82 16.91
CA PHE A 75 6.96 -6.71 15.82
C PHE A 75 8.08 -6.18 14.92
N ILE A 76 8.28 -4.86 14.88
CA ILE A 76 9.27 -4.24 13.98
C ILE A 76 10.54 -3.84 14.76
N PHE A 77 10.39 -3.27 15.96
CA PHE A 77 11.52 -2.75 16.73
C PHE A 77 12.23 -3.80 17.61
N PRO A 78 11.52 -4.71 18.32
CA PRO A 78 12.16 -5.82 19.00
C PRO A 78 11.76 -7.14 18.35
N LEU A 79 12.71 -8.08 18.28
CA LEU A 79 12.49 -9.49 17.89
C LEU A 79 11.63 -10.24 18.93
N THR A 80 10.55 -9.66 19.43
CA THR A 80 9.72 -10.34 20.44
C THR A 80 8.87 -11.42 19.77
N PRO A 81 8.84 -12.64 20.32
CA PRO A 81 8.12 -13.77 19.73
C PRO A 81 6.61 -13.62 19.97
N GLY A 82 5.95 -12.79 19.18
CA GLY A 82 4.50 -12.66 19.13
C GLY A 82 3.88 -13.74 18.23
N SER A 83 3.80 -14.97 18.76
CA SER A 83 3.37 -16.21 18.09
C SER A 83 4.34 -16.75 17.02
N LEU A 84 4.78 -18.00 17.21
CA LEU A 84 5.63 -18.73 16.25
C LEU A 84 5.02 -18.77 14.84
N ARG A 85 3.69 -18.76 14.75
CA ARG A 85 2.95 -18.70 13.48
C ARG A 85 3.19 -17.39 12.75
N VAL A 86 2.98 -16.24 13.40
CA VAL A 86 3.25 -14.93 12.78
C VAL A 86 4.72 -14.79 12.43
N ALA A 87 5.64 -15.27 13.28
CA ALA A 87 7.06 -15.29 12.96
C ALA A 87 7.37 -16.13 11.71
N TRP A 88 6.73 -17.28 11.56
CA TRP A 88 6.85 -18.13 10.36
C TRP A 88 6.26 -17.46 9.11
N ASP A 89 5.06 -16.89 9.21
CA ASP A 89 4.41 -16.18 8.10
C ASP A 89 5.27 -14.99 7.65
N VAL A 90 5.83 -14.21 8.59
CA VAL A 90 6.76 -13.11 8.29
C VAL A 90 8.04 -13.64 7.65
N LEU A 91 8.65 -14.70 8.17
CA LEU A 91 9.85 -15.31 7.58
C LEU A 91 9.58 -15.82 6.16
N ALA A 92 8.47 -16.50 5.95
CA ALA A 92 8.07 -17.01 4.63
C ALA A 92 7.86 -15.86 3.64
N CYS A 93 7.18 -14.79 4.05
CA CYS A 93 7.01 -13.58 3.24
C CYS A 93 8.36 -12.91 2.93
N LEU A 94 9.26 -12.81 3.90
CA LEU A 94 10.60 -12.24 3.70
C LEU A 94 11.41 -13.05 2.69
N LEU A 95 11.42 -14.38 2.82
CA LEU A 95 12.14 -15.26 1.89
C LEU A 95 11.54 -15.23 0.48
N LEU A 96 10.21 -15.19 0.37
CA LEU A 96 9.54 -15.06 -0.92
C LEU A 96 9.88 -13.73 -1.60
N PHE A 97 9.83 -12.63 -0.84
CA PHE A 97 10.18 -11.30 -1.33
C PHE A 97 11.66 -11.21 -1.72
N ASP A 98 12.56 -11.76 -0.91
CA ASP A 98 14.00 -11.80 -1.20
C ASP A 98 14.30 -12.58 -2.48
N LEU A 99 13.68 -13.76 -2.65
CA LEU A 99 13.81 -14.55 -3.87
C LEU A 99 13.28 -13.79 -5.10
N GLN A 100 12.09 -13.19 -5.00
CA GLN A 100 11.53 -12.38 -6.07
C GLN A 100 12.45 -11.21 -6.44
N TYR A 101 12.97 -10.49 -5.44
CA TYR A 101 13.88 -9.38 -5.65
C TYR A 101 15.19 -9.82 -6.29
N PHE A 102 15.78 -10.93 -5.82
CA PHE A 102 16.99 -11.51 -6.39
C PHE A 102 16.81 -11.86 -7.87
N VAL A 103 15.75 -12.59 -8.22
CA VAL A 103 15.44 -12.96 -9.61
C VAL A 103 15.29 -11.69 -10.46
N TRP A 104 14.51 -10.71 -9.99
CA TRP A 104 14.29 -9.47 -10.73
C TRP A 104 15.57 -8.64 -10.91
N HIS A 105 16.41 -8.58 -9.88
CA HIS A 105 17.67 -7.86 -9.91
C HIS A 105 18.66 -8.50 -10.88
N VAL A 106 18.74 -9.84 -10.91
CA VAL A 106 19.56 -10.57 -11.89
C VAL A 106 19.05 -10.30 -13.31
N LEU A 107 17.73 -10.35 -13.55
CA LEU A 107 17.15 -10.03 -14.85
C LEU A 107 17.51 -8.61 -15.30
N HIS A 108 17.42 -7.63 -14.40
CA HIS A 108 17.81 -6.24 -14.64
C HIS A 108 19.28 -6.07 -15.05
N HIS A 109 20.18 -6.94 -14.56
CA HIS A 109 21.57 -6.95 -14.98
C HIS A 109 21.83 -7.72 -16.28
N LYS A 110 21.13 -8.83 -16.49
CA LYS A 110 21.43 -9.79 -17.57
C LYS A 110 20.71 -9.47 -18.87
N VAL A 111 19.52 -8.88 -18.81
CA VAL A 111 18.76 -8.47 -20.01
C VAL A 111 19.26 -7.09 -20.47
N PRO A 112 19.86 -6.96 -21.67
CA PRO A 112 20.52 -5.72 -22.08
C PRO A 112 19.59 -4.49 -22.11
N TRP A 113 18.32 -4.69 -22.47
CA TRP A 113 17.33 -3.61 -22.46
C TRP A 113 17.07 -3.10 -21.04
N LEU A 114 16.68 -3.99 -20.11
CA LEU A 114 16.43 -3.65 -18.71
C LEU A 114 17.65 -2.97 -18.07
N TYR A 115 18.85 -3.46 -18.38
CA TYR A 115 20.09 -2.87 -17.86
C TYR A 115 20.25 -1.42 -18.31
N ARG A 116 20.14 -1.15 -19.62
CA ARG A 116 20.40 0.18 -20.18
C ARG A 116 19.35 1.21 -19.80
N THR A 117 18.07 0.81 -19.73
CA THR A 117 16.95 1.75 -19.56
C THR A 117 16.54 1.95 -18.11
N ILE A 118 16.64 0.92 -17.26
CA ILE A 118 16.17 0.99 -15.88
C ILE A 118 17.34 0.89 -14.91
N HIS A 119 18.10 -0.21 -14.97
CA HIS A 119 19.04 -0.53 -13.90
C HIS A 119 20.26 0.41 -13.86
N LYS A 120 20.83 0.75 -15.02
CA LYS A 120 21.93 1.73 -15.13
C LYS A 120 21.48 3.13 -14.67
N VAL A 121 20.24 3.51 -14.94
CA VAL A 121 19.68 4.80 -14.52
C VAL A 121 19.49 4.83 -13.02
N HIS A 122 18.93 3.77 -12.44
CA HIS A 122 18.77 3.62 -11.00
C HIS A 122 20.10 3.73 -10.24
N HIS A 123 21.17 3.06 -10.70
CA HIS A 123 22.51 3.19 -10.10
C HIS A 123 23.09 4.60 -10.21
N ARG A 124 22.71 5.36 -11.24
CA ARG A 124 23.11 6.76 -11.39
C ARG A 124 22.30 7.71 -10.49
N TYR A 125 21.03 7.40 -10.25
CA TYR A 125 20.09 8.23 -9.50
C TYR A 125 19.40 7.42 -8.39
N THR A 126 19.99 7.41 -7.21
CA THR A 126 19.45 6.71 -6.01
C THR A 126 18.06 7.20 -5.60
N ALA A 127 17.71 8.45 -5.94
CA ALA A 127 16.39 9.03 -5.69
C ALA A 127 15.23 8.27 -6.37
N THR A 128 15.50 7.50 -7.43
CA THR A 128 14.49 6.68 -8.12
C THR A 128 13.80 5.70 -7.18
N PHE A 129 14.53 5.11 -6.24
CA PHE A 129 13.99 4.14 -5.30
C PHE A 129 13.16 4.80 -4.20
N MET A 130 13.62 5.94 -3.67
CA MET A 130 12.88 6.72 -2.69
C MET A 130 11.56 7.26 -3.26
N PHE A 131 11.58 7.69 -4.53
CA PHE A 131 10.37 8.08 -5.23
C PHE A 131 9.40 6.90 -5.39
N PHE A 132 9.89 5.73 -5.82
CA PHE A 132 9.07 4.53 -5.98
C PHE A 132 8.39 4.12 -4.67
N PHE A 133 9.10 4.09 -3.55
CA PHE A 133 8.50 3.76 -2.25
C PHE A 133 7.50 4.81 -1.79
N THR A 134 7.83 6.09 -1.94
CA THR A 134 6.91 7.18 -1.60
C THR A 134 5.61 7.06 -2.39
N LEU A 135 5.72 6.80 -3.70
CA LEU A 135 4.56 6.58 -4.56
C LEU A 135 3.77 5.35 -4.14
N ASN A 136 4.42 4.22 -3.82
CA ASN A 136 3.73 3.00 -3.37
C ASN A 136 2.95 3.20 -2.07
N ILE A 137 3.53 3.91 -1.10
CA ILE A 137 2.83 4.24 0.15
C ILE A 137 1.60 5.08 -0.14
N TRP A 138 1.73 6.10 -1.01
CA TRP A 138 0.60 6.92 -1.37
C TRP A 138 -0.49 6.14 -2.13
N LEU A 139 -0.14 5.30 -3.10
CA LEU A 139 -1.09 4.46 -3.85
C LEU A 139 -1.83 3.51 -2.91
N SER A 140 -1.11 2.84 -2.01
CA SER A 140 -1.70 1.96 -1.00
C SER A 140 -2.72 2.67 -0.12
N VAL A 141 -2.43 3.90 0.32
CA VAL A 141 -3.38 4.72 1.07
C VAL A 141 -4.56 5.18 0.21
N GLU A 142 -4.32 5.54 -1.06
CA GLU A 142 -5.39 5.96 -1.98
C GLU A 142 -6.42 4.85 -2.21
N ASP A 143 -5.98 3.61 -2.43
CA ASP A 143 -6.86 2.45 -2.61
C ASP A 143 -7.73 2.17 -1.37
N HIS A 144 -7.26 2.54 -0.18
CA HIS A 144 -7.99 2.34 1.09
C HIS A 144 -8.65 3.61 1.62
N SER A 145 -8.67 4.68 0.83
CA SER A 145 -9.18 5.97 1.30
C SER A 145 -10.67 5.94 1.63
N GLY A 146 -11.46 5.08 0.98
CA GLY A 146 -12.91 5.03 1.14
C GLY A 146 -13.64 6.18 0.42
N TYR A 147 -12.95 6.87 -0.50
CA TYR A 147 -13.48 8.00 -1.24
C TYR A 147 -13.34 7.81 -2.76
N ASP A 148 -14.41 8.12 -3.49
CA ASP A 148 -14.44 8.18 -4.96
C ASP A 148 -14.41 9.64 -5.45
N LEU A 149 -13.27 10.29 -5.24
CA LEU A 149 -13.06 11.71 -5.59
C LEU A 149 -13.00 11.92 -7.11
N PRO A 150 -13.38 13.10 -7.63
CA PRO A 150 -13.40 13.35 -9.08
C PRO A 150 -11.99 13.39 -9.70
N TRP A 151 -10.95 13.58 -8.90
CA TRP A 151 -9.54 13.52 -9.30
C TRP A 151 -8.84 12.23 -8.88
N ALA A 152 -9.59 11.21 -8.44
CA ALA A 152 -8.99 9.92 -8.08
C ALA A 152 -8.29 9.31 -9.29
N PRO A 153 -7.12 8.65 -9.13
CA PRO A 153 -6.32 8.12 -10.23
C PRO A 153 -7.09 7.21 -11.18
N HIS A 154 -8.03 6.40 -10.67
CA HIS A 154 -8.87 5.52 -11.49
C HIS A 154 -9.76 6.26 -12.49
N ARG A 155 -10.08 7.55 -12.25
CA ARG A 155 -10.81 8.41 -13.18
C ARG A 155 -9.90 9.12 -14.18
N LEU A 156 -8.62 9.29 -13.83
CA LEU A 156 -7.62 9.95 -14.67
C LEU A 156 -6.96 8.98 -15.65
N VAL A 157 -6.80 7.71 -15.25
CA VAL A 157 -6.23 6.67 -16.11
C VAL A 157 -7.33 6.13 -17.05
N PRO A 158 -7.18 6.25 -18.37
CA PRO A 158 -8.22 5.85 -19.31
C PRO A 158 -8.39 4.33 -19.38
N PHE A 159 -9.48 3.90 -20.02
CA PHE A 159 -9.82 2.49 -20.28
C PHE A 159 -10.02 1.63 -19.02
N GLY A 160 -10.18 2.27 -17.86
CA GLY A 160 -10.31 1.61 -16.56
C GLY A 160 -9.11 0.75 -16.18
N LEU A 161 -7.92 1.04 -16.70
CA LEU A 161 -6.70 0.27 -16.43
C LEU A 161 -6.22 0.37 -14.99
N TYR A 162 -6.77 1.32 -14.22
CA TYR A 162 -6.48 1.52 -12.81
C TYR A 162 -7.77 1.41 -12.00
N GLY A 163 -7.74 0.68 -10.89
CA GLY A 163 -8.92 0.36 -10.09
C GLY A 163 -9.26 1.41 -9.03
N GLY A 164 -8.24 1.87 -8.29
CA GLY A 164 -8.40 2.82 -7.20
C GLY A 164 -9.29 2.33 -6.06
N SER A 165 -9.69 3.27 -5.21
CA SER A 165 -10.45 2.93 -4.00
C SER A 165 -11.75 2.15 -4.22
N PRO A 166 -12.62 2.45 -5.21
CA PRO A 166 -13.83 1.67 -5.44
C PRO A 166 -13.57 0.22 -5.85
N HIS A 167 -12.53 -0.03 -6.66
CA HIS A 167 -12.15 -1.38 -7.10
C HIS A 167 -11.67 -2.21 -5.91
N HIS A 168 -10.88 -1.59 -5.03
CA HIS A 168 -10.34 -2.26 -3.85
C HIS A 168 -11.38 -2.44 -2.73
N ASP A 169 -12.31 -1.49 -2.56
CA ASP A 169 -13.44 -1.64 -1.64
C ASP A 169 -14.30 -2.86 -2.01
N LEU A 170 -14.54 -3.07 -3.30
CA LEU A 170 -15.27 -4.26 -3.79
C LEU A 170 -14.52 -5.57 -3.50
N HIS A 171 -13.18 -5.55 -3.50
CA HIS A 171 -12.38 -6.69 -3.05
C HIS A 171 -12.65 -7.00 -1.58
N HIS A 172 -12.65 -6.00 -0.69
CA HIS A 172 -12.97 -6.22 0.74
C HIS A 172 -14.41 -6.72 0.98
N LEU A 173 -15.35 -6.41 0.09
CA LEU A 173 -16.73 -6.87 0.21
C LEU A 173 -16.94 -8.31 -0.28
N LYS A 174 -16.21 -8.74 -1.31
CA LYS A 174 -16.45 -10.03 -2.00
C LYS A 174 -15.32 -11.03 -1.85
N PHE A 175 -14.10 -10.58 -1.52
CA PHE A 175 -12.84 -11.32 -1.36
C PHE A 175 -12.34 -12.13 -2.57
N MET A 176 -13.21 -12.43 -3.54
CA MET A 176 -12.95 -13.31 -4.68
C MET A 176 -12.88 -12.55 -6.03
N VAL A 177 -12.69 -11.24 -5.98
CA VAL A 177 -12.56 -10.37 -7.15
C VAL A 177 -11.45 -9.36 -6.92
N ASN A 178 -10.97 -8.71 -7.98
CA ASN A 178 -10.12 -7.51 -7.88
C ASN A 178 -8.85 -7.73 -7.02
N TYR A 179 -8.06 -8.74 -7.36
CA TYR A 179 -6.88 -9.13 -6.58
C TYR A 179 -5.68 -8.22 -6.83
N ALA A 180 -5.56 -7.65 -8.03
CA ALA A 180 -4.47 -6.74 -8.33
C ALA A 180 -4.69 -5.41 -7.58
N PRO A 181 -3.67 -4.87 -6.87
CA PRO A 181 -3.86 -3.71 -6.01
C PRO A 181 -4.19 -2.45 -6.81
N TYR A 182 -3.45 -2.19 -7.89
CA TYR A 182 -3.53 -0.93 -8.62
C TYR A 182 -4.15 -1.08 -10.01
N PHE A 183 -3.52 -1.90 -10.86
CA PHE A 183 -3.90 -2.02 -12.26
C PHE A 183 -4.83 -3.21 -12.49
N THR A 184 -5.89 -2.99 -13.25
CA THR A 184 -6.97 -3.97 -13.43
C THR A 184 -6.70 -5.01 -14.53
N HIS A 185 -5.60 -4.88 -15.28
CA HIS A 185 -5.37 -5.75 -16.45
C HIS A 185 -5.21 -7.22 -16.07
N TRP A 186 -4.54 -7.53 -14.95
CA TRP A 186 -4.44 -8.92 -14.48
C TRP A 186 -5.79 -9.47 -14.04
N ASP A 187 -6.59 -8.68 -13.33
CA ASP A 187 -7.95 -9.09 -12.96
C ASP A 187 -8.82 -9.33 -14.20
N ARG A 188 -8.74 -8.45 -15.19
CA ARG A 188 -9.47 -8.62 -16.46
C ARG A 188 -9.04 -9.85 -17.24
N LEU A 189 -7.75 -10.18 -17.20
CA LEU A 189 -7.19 -11.33 -17.90
C LEU A 189 -7.50 -12.66 -17.21
N PHE A 190 -7.53 -12.70 -15.88
CA PHE A 190 -7.61 -13.97 -15.15
C PHE A 190 -8.86 -14.14 -14.28
N VAL A 191 -9.43 -13.05 -13.76
CA VAL A 191 -10.61 -13.09 -12.87
C VAL A 191 -11.92 -13.07 -13.65
N ASN A 192 -11.99 -12.30 -14.75
CA ASN A 192 -13.15 -12.40 -15.65
C ASN A 192 -13.30 -13.81 -16.20
N MET A 193 -12.19 -14.49 -16.54
CA MET A 193 -12.22 -15.90 -16.92
C MET A 193 -12.74 -16.80 -15.79
N HIS A 194 -12.49 -16.45 -14.52
CA HIS A 194 -12.93 -17.24 -13.38
C HIS A 194 -14.42 -17.04 -13.05
N ASN A 195 -14.96 -15.82 -13.21
CA ASN A 195 -16.40 -15.58 -13.06
C ASN A 195 -17.21 -16.29 -14.14
N ASP A 196 -16.71 -16.38 -15.38
CA ASP A 196 -17.34 -17.17 -16.44
C ASP A 196 -17.34 -18.67 -16.10
N LEU A 197 -16.26 -19.19 -15.50
CA LEU A 197 -16.14 -20.59 -15.08
C LEU A 197 -16.97 -20.93 -13.82
N LEU A 198 -17.05 -20.02 -12.84
CA LEU A 198 -17.90 -20.17 -11.65
C LEU A 198 -19.40 -20.05 -11.99
N PHE A 199 -19.77 -19.16 -12.93
CA PHE A 199 -21.14 -19.14 -13.47
C PHE A 199 -21.50 -20.46 -14.15
N LEU A 200 -20.56 -21.10 -14.85
CA LEU A 200 -20.76 -22.40 -15.48
C LEU A 200 -20.80 -23.56 -14.48
N GLN A 201 -20.12 -23.48 -13.33
CA GLN A 201 -20.16 -24.50 -12.28
C GLN A 201 -21.38 -24.40 -11.36
N ILE A 202 -22.03 -23.24 -11.27
CA ILE A 202 -23.29 -23.06 -10.51
C ILE A 202 -24.51 -23.51 -11.33
N LEU A 203 -24.36 -23.72 -12.64
CA LEU A 203 -25.42 -24.16 -13.55
C LEU A 203 -25.41 -25.67 -13.89
N TYR A 204 -24.63 -26.49 -13.16
CA TYR A 204 -24.65 -27.97 -13.27
C TYR A 204 -24.67 -28.65 -11.90
#